data_AF-A0A0A8Y5I5-F1
#
_entry.id   AF-A0A0A8Y5I5-F1
#
_cell.length_a   1.000
_cell.length_b   1.000
_cell.length_c   1.000
_cell.angle_alpha   90.00
_cell.angle_beta   90.00
_cell.angle_gamma   90.00
#
_symmetry.space_group_name_H-M   'P 1'
#
loop_
_entity.id
_entity.type
_entity.pdbx_description
1 polymer ?
#
loop_
_entity_poly.entity_id
_entity_poly.type
_entity_poly.pdbx_seq_one_letter_code
_entity_poly.pdbx_strand_id
1 'polypeptide(L)'
;MNYLLEVGLSKKDVRSMIFRFSPLLGYSVELVMKPKLEFLLRTMKKPLKAVVEYPRYFSYSLEGKIKPRFWVLQHRNIDCSLTDMFAKNDELFAEEYLGIGGLLEKPLR
;
A
#
# COMPACT_ATOMS: atom_id res chain seq x y z
N MET A 1 0.63 12.35 -15.07
CA MET A 1 -0.73 11.74 -15.00
C MET A 1 -1.09 10.89 -16.21
N ASN A 2 -0.64 11.23 -17.43
CA ASN A 2 -0.86 10.39 -18.63
C ASN A 2 -0.48 8.91 -18.40
N TYR A 3 0.62 8.67 -17.67
CA TYR A 3 1.02 7.34 -17.24
C TYR A 3 -0.10 6.49 -16.63
N LEU A 4 -0.93 7.03 -15.74
CA LEU A 4 -2.03 6.26 -15.14
C LEU A 4 -3.09 5.85 -16.17
N LEU A 5 -3.31 6.68 -17.19
CA LEU A 5 -4.19 6.34 -18.30
C LEU A 5 -3.56 5.29 -19.22
N GLU A 6 -2.25 5.43 -19.51
CA GLU A 6 -1.47 4.50 -20.33
C GLU A 6 -1.45 3.08 -19.76
N VAL A 7 -1.40 2.93 -18.43
CA VAL A 7 -1.47 1.62 -17.76
C VAL A 7 -2.89 1.05 -17.67
N GLY A 8 -3.90 1.75 -18.19
CA GLY A 8 -5.26 1.24 -18.34
C GLY A 8 -6.29 1.78 -17.34
N LEU A 9 -5.98 2.81 -16.54
CA LEU A 9 -7.02 3.47 -15.74
C LEU A 9 -7.86 4.42 -16.60
N SER A 10 -9.14 4.52 -16.30
CA SER A 10 -10.00 5.48 -16.98
C SER A 10 -9.76 6.92 -16.49
N LYS A 11 -10.15 7.92 -17.29
CA LYS A 11 -10.17 9.32 -16.84
C LYS A 11 -10.99 9.53 -15.57
N LYS A 12 -12.08 8.75 -15.39
CA LYS A 12 -12.93 8.78 -14.19
C LYS A 12 -12.16 8.27 -12.97
N ASP A 13 -11.41 7.17 -13.11
CA ASP A 13 -10.57 6.63 -12.03
C ASP A 13 -9.50 7.64 -11.63
N VAL A 14 -8.74 8.17 -12.59
CA VAL A 14 -7.68 9.15 -12.31
C VAL A 14 -8.24 10.41 -11.65
N ARG A 15 -9.38 10.92 -12.11
CA ARG A 15 -10.08 12.06 -11.47
C ARG A 15 -10.45 11.73 -10.03
N SER A 16 -11.03 10.55 -9.78
CA SER A 16 -11.40 10.12 -8.43
C SER A 16 -10.18 10.01 -7.51
N MET A 17 -9.07 9.46 -8.01
CA MET A 17 -7.82 9.36 -7.27
C MET A 17 -7.28 10.74 -6.85
N ILE A 18 -7.24 11.69 -7.80
CA ILE A 18 -6.76 13.07 -7.55
C ILE A 18 -7.67 13.78 -6.55
N PHE A 19 -9.00 13.64 -6.68
CA PHE A 19 -9.96 14.26 -5.77
C PHE A 19 -9.79 13.75 -4.32
N ARG A 20 -9.57 12.45 -4.16
CA ARG A 20 -9.39 11.82 -2.83
C ARG A 20 -7.99 12.03 -2.26
N PHE A 21 -7.00 12.30 -3.11
CA PHE A 21 -5.61 12.45 -2.72
C PHE A 21 -4.84 13.33 -3.71
N SER A 22 -4.97 14.65 -3.56
CA SER A 22 -4.35 15.64 -4.44
C SER A 22 -2.81 15.60 -4.50
N PRO A 23 -2.05 15.16 -3.46
CA PRO A 23 -0.59 15.04 -3.55
C PRO A 23 -0.11 14.10 -4.66
N LEU A 24 -0.98 13.21 -5.16
CA LEU A 24 -0.69 12.35 -6.30
C LEU A 24 -0.13 13.12 -7.51
N LEU A 25 -0.58 14.37 -7.71
CA LEU A 25 -0.14 15.23 -8.81
C LEU A 25 1.34 15.63 -8.73
N GLY A 26 1.93 15.64 -7.53
CA GLY A 26 3.33 16.03 -7.31
C GLY A 26 4.33 14.88 -7.42
N TYR A 27 3.88 13.63 -7.57
CA TYR A 27 4.79 12.49 -7.63
C TYR A 27 5.41 12.29 -9.01
N SER A 28 6.73 12.07 -9.01
CA SER A 28 7.47 11.67 -10.20
C SER A 28 6.98 10.32 -10.72
N VAL A 29 6.70 10.26 -12.03
CA VAL A 29 6.29 9.02 -12.69
C VAL A 29 7.40 7.97 -12.58
N GLU A 30 8.62 8.33 -12.97
CA GLU A 30 9.75 7.40 -13.02
C GLU A 30 10.24 6.99 -11.64
N LEU A 31 10.34 7.94 -10.70
CA LEU A 31 10.95 7.69 -9.40
C LEU A 31 9.95 7.15 -8.36
N VAL A 32 8.66 7.41 -8.53
CA VAL A 32 7.65 7.08 -7.51
C VAL A 32 6.55 6.18 -8.07
N MET A 33 5.86 6.59 -9.14
CA MET A 33 4.65 5.89 -9.57
C MET A 33 4.96 4.53 -10.20
N LYS A 34 5.87 4.49 -11.18
CA LYS A 34 6.24 3.28 -11.91
C LYS A 34 6.78 2.17 -10.98
N PRO A 35 7.81 2.40 -10.15
CA PRO A 35 8.37 1.34 -9.30
C PRO A 35 7.34 0.77 -8.31
N LYS A 36 6.50 1.63 -7.73
CA LYS A 36 5.46 1.21 -6.78
C LYS A 36 4.33 0.45 -7.48
N LEU A 37 3.93 0.86 -8.68
CA LEU A 37 2.89 0.17 -9.43
C LEU A 37 3.38 -1.18 -9.96
N GLU A 38 4.62 -1.26 -10.42
CA GLU A 38 5.24 -2.53 -10.83
C GLU A 38 5.30 -3.51 -9.66
N PHE A 39 5.72 -3.08 -8.48
CA PHE A 39 5.74 -3.93 -7.29
C PHE A 39 4.32 -4.44 -6.93
N LEU A 40 3.32 -3.57 -7.01
CA LEU A 40 1.93 -3.91 -6.73
C LEU A 40 1.39 -4.99 -7.68
N LEU A 41 1.62 -4.83 -8.98
CA LEU A 41 1.09 -5.74 -10.01
C LEU A 41 1.89 -7.05 -10.10
N ARG A 42 3.22 -6.95 -10.06
CA ARG A 42 4.11 -8.09 -10.34
C ARG A 42 4.45 -8.90 -9.09
N THR A 43 4.62 -8.24 -7.95
CA THR A 43 5.03 -8.91 -6.70
C THR A 43 3.85 -9.13 -5.77
N MET A 44 3.07 -8.09 -5.47
CA MET A 44 1.91 -8.23 -4.60
C MET A 44 0.70 -8.89 -5.28
N LYS A 45 0.74 -9.03 -6.62
CA LYS A 45 -0.34 -9.60 -7.44
C LYS A 45 -1.71 -8.95 -7.20
N LYS A 46 -1.72 -7.65 -6.81
CA LYS A 46 -2.97 -6.90 -6.61
C LYS A 46 -3.48 -6.35 -7.93
N PRO A 47 -4.81 -6.22 -8.10
CA PRO A 47 -5.36 -5.63 -9.32
C PRO A 47 -5.01 -4.13 -9.39
N LEU A 48 -4.91 -3.61 -10.62
CA LEU A 48 -4.70 -2.17 -10.85
C LEU A 48 -5.76 -1.29 -10.14
N LYS A 49 -6.98 -1.80 -9.98
CA LYS A 49 -8.06 -1.09 -9.27
C LYS A 49 -7.72 -0.79 -7.80
N ALA A 50 -6.82 -1.55 -7.17
CA ALA A 50 -6.43 -1.34 -5.78
C ALA A 50 -5.85 0.07 -5.53
N VAL A 51 -5.10 0.64 -6.50
CA VAL A 51 -4.59 2.02 -6.35
C VAL A 51 -5.67 3.08 -6.57
N VAL A 52 -6.76 2.75 -7.27
CA VAL A 52 -7.93 3.65 -7.39
C VAL A 52 -8.66 3.71 -6.06
N GLU A 53 -8.82 2.56 -5.41
CA GLU A 53 -9.45 2.44 -4.09
C GLU A 53 -8.60 3.10 -3.00
N TYR A 54 -7.28 3.01 -3.10
CA TYR A 54 -6.36 3.57 -2.11
C TYR A 54 -5.19 4.36 -2.74
N PRO A 55 -5.43 5.59 -3.25
CA PRO A 55 -4.41 6.38 -3.97
C PRO A 55 -3.21 6.78 -3.12
N ARG A 56 -3.40 6.85 -1.79
CA ARG A 56 -2.35 7.11 -0.80
C ARG A 56 -1.24 6.06 -0.84
N TYR A 57 -1.45 4.90 -1.46
CA TYR A 57 -0.39 3.92 -1.73
C TYR A 57 0.90 4.56 -2.26
N PHE A 58 0.80 5.52 -3.19
CA PHE A 58 1.96 6.19 -3.78
C PHE A 58 2.73 7.09 -2.81
N SER A 59 2.17 7.44 -1.65
CA SER A 59 2.89 8.24 -0.64
C SER A 59 3.84 7.43 0.23
N TYR A 60 3.66 6.12 0.35
CA TYR A 60 4.48 5.30 1.24
C TYR A 60 5.82 4.93 0.61
N SER A 61 6.89 4.89 1.40
CA SER A 61 8.19 4.43 0.93
C SER A 61 8.11 2.97 0.44
N LEU A 62 8.65 2.71 -0.76
CA LEU A 62 8.67 1.36 -1.32
C LEU A 62 9.51 0.43 -0.44
N GLU A 63 10.74 0.84 -0.12
CA GLU A 63 11.65 0.07 0.73
C GLU A 63 11.30 0.18 2.22
N GLY A 64 10.82 1.34 2.67
CA GLY A 64 10.60 1.59 4.10
C GLY A 64 9.26 1.09 4.65
N LYS A 65 8.24 0.91 3.82
CA LYS A 65 6.89 0.55 4.31
C LYS A 65 6.18 -0.49 3.43
N ILE A 66 6.18 -0.33 2.12
CA ILE A 66 5.44 -1.22 1.22
C ILE A 66 6.02 -2.65 1.25
N LYS A 67 7.31 -2.79 0.94
CA LYS A 67 7.99 -4.10 0.94
C LYS A 67 7.99 -4.77 2.33
N PRO A 68 8.39 -4.11 3.43
CA PRO A 68 8.41 -4.74 4.75
C PRO A 68 7.04 -5.32 5.15
N ARG A 69 5.96 -4.55 4.99
CA ARG A 69 4.62 -5.03 5.32
C ARG A 69 4.17 -6.16 4.38
N PHE A 70 4.50 -6.08 3.09
CA PHE A 70 4.12 -7.13 2.14
C PHE A 70 4.75 -8.46 2.52
N TRP A 71 6.05 -8.46 2.83
CA TRP A 71 6.75 -9.69 3.18
C TRP A 71 6.23 -10.30 4.48
N VAL A 72 5.89 -9.49 5.50
CA VAL A 72 5.25 -10.01 6.72
C VAL A 72 3.97 -10.77 6.40
N LEU A 73 3.08 -10.18 5.60
CA LEU A 73 1.81 -10.79 5.23
C LEU A 73 2.00 -12.03 4.35
N GLN A 74 2.93 -11.96 3.39
CA GLN A 74 3.22 -13.07 2.48
C GLN A 74 3.74 -14.30 3.21
N HIS A 75 4.67 -14.15 4.17
CA HIS A 75 5.18 -15.28 4.96
C HIS A 75 4.10 -15.94 5.84
N ARG A 76 3.02 -15.22 6.13
CA ARG A 76 1.88 -15.70 6.90
C ARG A 76 0.70 -16.15 6.03
N ASN A 77 0.86 -16.10 4.70
CA ASN A 77 -0.20 -16.38 3.71
C ASN A 77 -1.47 -15.53 3.94
N ILE A 78 -1.30 -14.28 4.38
CA ILE A 78 -2.41 -13.35 4.59
C ILE A 78 -2.57 -12.48 3.35
N ASP A 79 -3.76 -12.51 2.76
CA ASP A 79 -4.17 -11.56 1.73
C ASP A 79 -5.11 -10.50 2.31
N CYS A 80 -4.81 -9.22 2.09
CA CYS A 80 -5.66 -8.11 2.55
C CYS A 80 -5.69 -6.95 1.56
N SER A 81 -6.59 -5.98 1.76
CA SER A 81 -6.65 -4.79 0.93
C SER A 81 -5.48 -3.83 1.22
N LEU A 82 -5.19 -2.88 0.33
CA LEU A 82 -4.21 -1.82 0.60
C LEU A 82 -4.62 -0.94 1.78
N THR A 83 -5.93 -0.78 1.98
CA THR A 83 -6.47 -0.03 3.11
C THR A 83 -6.13 -0.73 4.42
N ASP A 84 -6.43 -2.04 4.53
CA ASP A 84 -6.11 -2.82 5.74
C ASP A 84 -4.61 -2.86 6.01
N MET A 85 -3.82 -2.93 4.93
CA MET A 85 -2.38 -3.03 4.98
C MET A 85 -1.70 -1.72 5.40
N PHE A 86 -2.19 -0.55 4.95
CA PHE A 86 -1.45 0.72 5.06
C PHE A 86 -2.16 1.81 5.87
N ALA A 87 -3.46 1.71 6.12
CA ALA A 87 -4.17 2.68 6.97
C ALA A 87 -3.76 2.57 8.45
N LYS A 88 -3.26 1.41 8.87
CA LYS A 88 -2.76 1.16 10.22
C LYS A 88 -1.37 1.80 10.42
N ASN A 89 -1.11 2.35 11.60
CA ASN A 89 0.24 2.69 12.04
C ASN A 89 1.06 1.39 12.24
N ASP A 90 2.31 1.51 12.65
CA ASP A 90 3.20 0.35 12.74
C ASP A 90 2.84 -0.53 13.94
N GLU A 91 2.36 0.07 15.04
CA GLU A 91 1.89 -0.65 16.23
C GLU A 91 0.66 -1.52 15.93
N LEU A 92 -0.38 -0.95 15.34
CA LEU A 92 -1.61 -1.68 14.99
C LEU A 92 -1.36 -2.75 13.92
N PHE A 93 -0.47 -2.48 12.96
CA PHE A 93 -0.08 -3.48 11.98
C PHE A 93 0.65 -4.66 12.66
N ALA A 94 1.52 -4.39 13.63
CA ALA A 94 2.24 -5.41 14.37
C ALA A 94 1.33 -6.22 15.30
N GLU A 95 0.41 -5.57 16.00
CA GLU A 95 -0.57 -6.26 16.85
C GLU A 95 -1.38 -7.27 16.04
N GLU A 96 -1.92 -6.84 14.90
CA GLU A 96 -2.80 -7.66 14.08
C GLU A 96 -2.05 -8.75 13.30
N TYR A 97 -0.90 -8.41 12.70
CA TYR A 97 -0.23 -9.30 11.75
C TYR A 97 1.09 -9.86 12.21
N LEU A 98 1.69 -9.37 13.30
CA LEU A 98 2.89 -9.95 13.89
C LEU A 98 2.59 -10.78 15.15
N GLY A 99 1.42 -10.64 15.75
CA GLY A 99 1.04 -11.42 16.95
C GLY A 99 1.83 -11.03 18.20
N ILE A 100 2.39 -9.82 18.24
CA ILE A 100 3.17 -9.32 19.38
C ILE A 100 2.26 -9.00 20.59
N GLY A 101 0.93 -9.00 20.40
CA GLY A 101 -0.04 -8.86 21.49
C GLY A 101 0.00 -9.97 22.56
N GLY A 102 0.81 -11.02 22.37
CA GLY A 102 1.04 -12.07 23.37
C GLY A 102 2.42 -12.06 24.06
N LEU A 103 3.35 -11.18 23.69
CA LEU A 103 4.72 -11.15 24.24
C LEU A 103 5.00 -9.98 25.20
N LEU A 104 4.00 -9.15 25.47
CA LEU A 104 3.95 -8.40 26.71
C LEU A 104 3.21 -9.24 27.74
N GLU A 105 3.82 -10.35 28.16
CA GLU A 105 3.59 -10.84 29.52
C GLU A 105 3.93 -9.67 30.44
N LYS A 106 2.88 -8.96 30.90
CA LYS A 106 3.00 -8.11 32.08
C LYS A 106 3.63 -8.99 33.15
N PRO A 107 4.74 -8.59 33.80
CA PRO A 107 5.28 -9.39 34.88
C PRO A 107 4.18 -9.63 35.91
N LEU A 108 3.93 -10.90 36.20
CA LEU A 108 3.04 -11.33 37.25
C LEU A 108 3.64 -10.92 38.60
N ARG A 109 3.06 -9.86 39.17
CA ARG A 109 3.26 -9.32 40.53
C ARG A 109 4.60 -8.64 40.81
#